data_AF-A0A1Y2QD16-F1
#
_entry.id   AF-A0A1Y2QD16-F1
#
_cell.length_a   1.000
_cell.length_b   1.000
_cell.length_c   1.000
_cell.angle_alpha   90.00
_cell.angle_beta   90.00
_cell.angle_gamma   90.00
#
_symmetry.space_group_name_H-M   'P 1'
#
loop_
_entity.id
_entity.type
_entity.pdbx_description
1 polymer ?
#
loop_
_entity_poly.entity_id
_entity_poly.type
_entity_poly.pdbx_seq_one_letter_code
_entity_poly.pdbx_strand_id
1 'polypeptide(L)'
;MNARTWLIVGWPAFLVAGVLEMVVFAMVDPADLHTFGGGRIDLSPQAVYTLAFFVFWAATAVAGALTLMLARPAEDINRPV
;
A
#
# COMPACT_ATOMS: atom_id res chain seq x y z
N MET A 1 -6.70 -16.08 -7.68
CA MET A 1 -5.57 -15.25 -8.15
C MET A 1 -4.33 -16.12 -8.17
N ASN A 2 -3.58 -16.12 -9.27
CA ASN A 2 -2.45 -17.02 -9.47
C ASN A 2 -1.19 -16.41 -8.85
N ALA A 3 -0.15 -17.20 -8.56
CA ALA A 3 1.12 -16.71 -8.01
C ALA A 3 1.74 -15.57 -8.86
N ARG A 4 1.61 -15.66 -10.19
CA ARG A 4 2.03 -14.62 -11.13
C ARG A 4 1.33 -13.27 -10.88
N THR A 5 0.03 -13.28 -10.61
CA THR A 5 -0.73 -12.04 -10.34
C THR A 5 -0.25 -11.37 -9.06
N TRP A 6 0.04 -12.16 -8.02
CA TRP A 6 0.58 -11.65 -6.76
C TRP A 6 1.94 -10.98 -6.95
N LEU A 7 2.83 -11.56 -7.75
CA LEU A 7 4.14 -10.95 -8.04
C LEU A 7 4.03 -9.67 -8.88
N ILE A 8 3.14 -9.65 -9.88
CA ILE A 8 2.91 -8.49 -10.76
C ILE A 8 2.36 -7.29 -9.98
N VAL A 9 1.57 -7.52 -8.93
CA VAL A 9 1.02 -6.44 -8.10
C VAL A 9 1.96 -6.11 -6.94
N GLY A 10 2.42 -7.13 -6.22
CA GLY A 10 3.15 -6.96 -4.96
C GLY A 10 4.51 -6.30 -5.12
N TRP A 11 5.26 -6.65 -6.18
CA TRP A 11 6.61 -6.10 -6.39
C TRP A 11 6.60 -4.61 -6.77
N PRO A 12 5.81 -4.16 -7.77
CA PRO A 12 5.67 -2.73 -8.04
C PRO A 12 5.07 -1.95 -6.87
N ALA A 13 4.07 -2.51 -6.18
CA ALA A 13 3.49 -1.89 -5.00
C ALA A 13 4.53 -1.65 -3.90
N PHE A 14 5.45 -2.59 -3.68
CA PHE A 14 6.54 -2.46 -2.71
C PHE A 14 7.47 -1.28 -3.05
N LEU A 15 7.87 -1.15 -4.32
CA LEU A 15 8.72 -0.05 -4.78
C LEU A 15 8.02 1.31 -4.63
N VAL A 16 6.74 1.39 -5.02
CA VAL A 16 5.94 2.61 -4.87
C VAL A 16 5.75 2.97 -3.40
N ALA A 17 5.57 1.99 -2.52
CA ALA A 17 5.47 2.22 -1.08
C ALA A 17 6.74 2.85 -0.50
N GLY A 18 7.92 2.38 -0.91
CA GLY A 18 9.19 2.99 -0.51
C GLY A 18 9.34 4.43 -1.00
N VAL A 19 8.92 4.72 -2.24
CA VAL A 19 8.92 6.10 -2.76
C VAL A 19 7.94 6.98 -1.98
N LEU A 20 6.74 6.50 -1.69
CA LEU A 20 5.75 7.22 -0.89
C LEU A 20 6.26 7.49 0.52
N GLU A 21 6.91 6.51 1.15
CA GLU A 21 7.54 6.67 2.46
C GLU A 21 8.58 7.81 2.43
N MET A 22 9.50 7.80 1.46
CA MET A 22 10.50 8.87 1.31
C MET A 22 9.85 10.24 1.10
N VAL A 23 8.83 10.34 0.25
CA VAL A 23 8.17 11.61 -0.07
C VAL A 23 7.36 12.15 1.12
N VAL A 24 6.59 11.28 1.79
CA VAL A 24 5.74 11.69 2.92
C VAL A 24 6.59 12.11 4.11
N PHE A 25 7.58 11.30 4.50
CA PHE A 25 8.42 11.62 5.65
C PHE A 25 9.51 12.66 5.37
N ALA A 26 9.78 12.99 4.10
CA ALA A 26 10.55 14.21 3.79
C ALA A 26 9.78 15.48 4.17
N MET A 27 8.44 15.43 4.16
CA MET A 27 7.56 16.57 4.44
C MET A 27 6.93 16.54 5.85
N VAL A 28 6.82 15.35 6.44
CA VAL A 28 6.16 15.11 7.74
C VAL A 28 7.17 14.50 8.70
N ASP A 29 7.45 15.15 9.83
CA ASP A 29 8.27 14.56 10.87
C ASP A 29 7.48 13.44 11.58
N PRO A 30 8.01 12.19 11.67
CA PRO A 30 7.36 11.13 12.41
C PRO A 30 7.14 11.47 13.90
N ALA A 31 7.94 12.36 14.49
CA ALA A 31 7.79 12.80 15.88
C ALA A 31 6.60 13.75 16.10
N ASP A 32 6.12 14.39 15.03
CA ASP A 32 4.95 15.29 15.04
C ASP A 32 3.63 14.52 14.81
N LEU A 33 3.69 13.20 14.60
CA LEU A 33 2.48 12.39 14.50
C LEU A 33 1.85 12.25 15.89
N HIS A 34 0.69 12.87 16.04
CA HIS A 34 -0.16 12.73 17.21
C HIS A 34 -1.18 11.61 17.01
N THR A 35 -1.50 10.90 18.09
CA THR A 35 -2.64 9.98 18.09
C THR A 35 -3.94 10.76 17.86
N PHE A 36 -4.99 10.09 17.38
CA PHE A 36 -6.32 10.68 17.18
C PHE A 36 -6.95 11.29 18.46
N GLY A 37 -6.31 11.14 19.63
CA GLY A 37 -6.70 11.74 20.92
C GLY A 37 -5.75 12.82 21.45
N GLY A 38 -4.81 13.33 20.65
CA GLY A 38 -3.92 14.45 21.02
C GLY A 38 -2.67 14.08 21.83
N GLY A 39 -2.52 12.82 22.27
CA GLY A 39 -1.29 12.33 22.89
C GLY A 39 -0.19 12.09 21.86
N ARG A 40 1.06 12.41 22.21
CA ARG A 40 2.25 12.00 21.43
C ARG A 40 2.20 10.49 21.21
N ILE A 41 2.46 10.05 19.98
CA ILE A 41 2.60 8.63 19.68
C ILE A 41 3.83 8.10 20.42
N ASP A 42 3.64 7.16 21.34
CA ASP A 42 4.73 6.54 22.12
C ASP A 42 5.41 5.39 21.35
N LEU A 43 5.41 5.48 20.02
CA LEU A 43 6.12 4.56 19.14
C LEU A 43 7.50 5.12 18.85
N SER A 44 8.48 4.22 18.75
CA SER A 44 9.78 4.62 18.20
C SER A 44 9.62 5.11 16.75
N PRO A 45 10.44 6.07 16.29
CA PRO A 45 10.39 6.52 14.90
C PRO A 45 10.47 5.36 13.90
N GLN A 46 11.28 4.34 14.19
CA GLN A 46 11.39 3.13 13.37
C GLN A 46 10.07 2.36 13.24
N ALA A 47 9.29 2.26 14.32
CA ALA A 47 7.98 1.59 14.28
C ALA A 47 6.98 2.37 13.41
N VAL A 48 7.05 3.71 13.44
CA VAL A 48 6.23 4.59 12.59
C VAL A 48 6.55 4.37 11.10
N TYR A 49 7.83 4.42 10.73
CA TYR A 49 8.28 4.16 9.35
C TYR A 49 7.81 2.79 8.85
N THR A 50 8.05 1.76 9.65
CA THR A 50 7.66 0.38 9.32
C THR A 50 6.15 0.26 9.10
N LEU A 51 5.34 0.83 10.00
CA LEU A 51 3.88 0.79 9.88
C LEU A 51 3.40 1.55 8.64
N ALA A 52 3.93 2.75 8.41
CA ALA A 52 3.59 3.56 7.24
C ALA A 52 3.95 2.84 5.93
N PHE A 53 5.13 2.21 5.86
CA PHE A 53 5.55 1.39 4.73
C PHE A 53 4.53 0.28 4.44
N PHE A 54 4.13 -0.49 5.45
CA PHE A 54 3.14 -1.56 5.28
C PHE A 54 1.77 -1.04 4.85
N VAL A 55 1.34 0.12 5.38
CA VAL A 55 0.09 0.76 4.98
C VAL A 55 0.14 1.20 3.51
N PHE A 56 1.21 1.88 3.08
CA PHE A 56 1.39 2.29 1.69
C PHE A 56 1.51 1.09 0.75
N TRP A 57 2.22 0.04 1.15
CA TRP A 57 2.34 -1.18 0.38
C TRP A 57 1.01 -1.90 0.22
N ALA A 58 0.24 -2.06 1.30
CA ALA A 58 -1.08 -2.66 1.24
C ALA A 58 -2.04 -1.83 0.38
N ALA A 59 -2.05 -0.51 0.55
CA ALA A 59 -2.92 0.39 -0.23
C ALA A 59 -2.62 0.32 -1.73
N THR A 60 -1.35 0.40 -2.12
CA THR A 60 -0.94 0.32 -3.53
C THR A 60 -1.16 -1.08 -4.11
N ALA A 61 -0.94 -2.14 -3.34
CA ALA A 61 -1.26 -3.51 -3.75
C ALA A 61 -2.77 -3.70 -3.96
N VAL A 62 -3.62 -3.18 -3.08
CA VAL A 62 -5.08 -3.22 -3.24
C VAL A 62 -5.50 -2.45 -4.49
N ALA A 63 -4.95 -1.25 -4.72
CA ALA A 63 -5.23 -0.48 -5.94
C ALA A 63 -4.85 -1.26 -7.22
N GLY A 64 -3.68 -1.92 -7.23
CA GLY A 64 -3.25 -2.77 -8.35
C GLY A 64 -4.15 -4.00 -8.53
N ALA A 65 -4.55 -4.66 -7.46
CA ALA A 65 -5.46 -5.81 -7.49
C ALA A 65 -6.84 -5.42 -8.03
N LEU A 66 -7.37 -4.28 -7.58
CA LEU A 66 -8.63 -3.71 -8.09
C LEU A 66 -8.50 -3.37 -9.57
N THR A 67 -7.40 -2.74 -9.98
CA THR A 67 -7.15 -2.43 -11.40
C THR A 67 -7.18 -3.70 -12.26
N LEU A 68 -6.53 -4.78 -11.83
CA LEU A 68 -6.58 -6.06 -12.53
C LEU A 68 -7.95 -6.73 -12.50
N MET A 69 -8.75 -6.50 -11.45
CA MET A 69 -10.13 -6.98 -11.38
C MET A 69 -11.03 -6.24 -12.37
N LEU A 70 -10.90 -4.92 -12.47
CA LEU A 70 -11.66 -4.10 -13.41
C LEU A 70 -11.20 -4.30 -14.87
N ALA A 71 -9.92 -4.60 -15.08
CA ALA A 71 -9.36 -4.82 -16.42
C ALA A 71 -9.67 -6.22 -17.01
N ARG A 72 -10.48 -7.05 -16.35
CA ARG A 72 -10.83 -8.38 -16.86
C ARG A 72 -11.67 -8.29 -18.15
N PRO A 73 -11.35 -9.07 -19.19
CA PRO A 73 -12.12 -9.06 -20.44
C PRO A 73 -13.57 -9.49 -20.23
N ALA A 74 -14.50 -8.87 -20.97
CA ALA A 74 -15.93 -9.23 -20.94
C ALA A 74 -16.16 -10.69 -21.34
N GLU A 75 -15.32 -11.25 -22.21
CA GLU A 75 -15.36 -12.65 -22.66
C GLU A 75 -15.10 -13.65 -21.52
N ASP A 76 -14.20 -13.32 -20.59
CA ASP A 76 -13.93 -14.15 -19.41
C ASP A 76 -15.02 -14.02 -18.35
N ILE A 77 -15.71 -12.87 -18.32
CA ILE A 77 -16.84 -12.63 -17.40
C ILE A 77 -18.13 -13.30 -17.91
N ASN A 78 -18.37 -13.27 -19.23
CA ASN A 78 -19.60 -13.75 -19.88
C ASN A 78 -19.52 -15.19 -20.39
N ARG A 79 -18.48 -15.96 -20.04
CA ARG A 79 -18.42 -17.38 -20.44
C ARG A 79 -19.62 -18.14 -19.85
N PRO A 80 -20.48 -18.77 -20.67
CA PRO A 80 -21.54 -19.63 -20.16
C PRO A 80 -20.90 -20.82 -19.42
N VAL A 81 -21.46 -21.12 -18.24
CA VAL A 81 -21.06 -22.26 -17.38
C VAL A 81 -21.50 -23.60 -17.95
#